data_AF-A0A2H3BRC9-F1
#
_entry.id   AF-A0A2H3BRC9-F1
#
_cell.length_a   1.000
_cell.length_b   1.000
_cell.length_c   1.000
_cell.angle_alpha   90.00
_cell.angle_beta   90.00
_cell.angle_gamma   90.00
#
_symmetry.space_group_name_H-M   'P 1'
#
loop_
_entity.id
_entity.type
_entity.pdbx_description
1 polymer ?
#
loop_
_entity_poly.entity_id
_entity_poly.type
_entity_poly.pdbx_seq_one_letter_code
_entity_poly.pdbx_strand_id
1 'polypeptide(L)'
;MNSLSLQLSEVEELVLEILEHCDIASLVAASHGNQQFRRLARSVLSTCLVHALKPSIPDFLLLQFFTLLDHTESAIVGSTILKTVTPHCTWETGNLNIVAPLYAFSLWEDFFTMHRFIASIDDTFGHLQNNTHQAGVWYHDESKHTKKIIVVESADDSVFLPILSSPLSSQMNIITSSHLYCLYPTLTADGISVNSFSGLPHSFNTVPVVLSDTRLEVVKNQGLQFYANGERPDKACGVECPKIEWALKGYRNVGIFHWGGYRLMKETTMDPISAYQCSFLWSLGRECCNQFCPRSILNV
;
A
#
# COMPACT_ATOMS: atom_id res chain seq x y z
N MET A 1 -1.02 14.71 44.03
CA MET A 1 -0.77 13.73 42.96
C MET A 1 -1.42 14.10 41.62
N ASN A 2 -2.45 14.97 41.57
CA ASN A 2 -3.16 15.28 40.31
C ASN A 2 -2.43 16.24 39.35
N SER A 3 -1.48 17.05 39.83
CA SER A 3 -0.81 18.05 38.96
C SER A 3 0.22 17.44 38.00
N LEU A 4 0.90 16.35 38.41
CA LEU A 4 1.91 15.70 37.57
C LEU A 4 1.26 14.83 36.49
N SER A 5 0.12 14.20 36.78
CA SER A 5 -0.63 13.44 35.77
C SER A 5 -1.23 14.32 34.68
N LEU A 6 -1.67 15.53 35.02
CA LEU A 6 -2.18 16.50 34.06
C LEU A 6 -1.08 16.97 33.10
N GLN A 7 0.09 17.34 33.63
CA GLN A 7 1.23 17.78 32.80
C GLN A 7 1.73 16.69 31.84
N LEU A 8 1.69 15.42 32.25
CA LEU A 8 2.07 14.31 31.38
C LEU A 8 1.09 14.11 30.22
N SER A 9 -0.21 14.37 30.44
CA SER A 9 -1.24 14.30 29.38
C SER A 9 -1.02 15.39 28.33
N GLU A 10 -0.75 16.62 28.75
CA GLU A 10 -0.54 17.77 27.85
C GLU A 10 0.68 17.56 26.93
N VAL A 11 1.77 16.99 27.46
CA VAL A 11 2.96 16.67 26.66
C VAL A 11 2.69 15.55 25.66
N GLU A 12 1.92 14.53 26.06
CA GLU A 12 1.56 13.42 25.16
C GLU A 12 0.67 13.89 24.00
N GLU A 13 -0.30 14.77 24.28
CA GLU A 13 -1.17 15.39 23.28
C GLU A 13 -0.36 16.23 22.27
N LEU A 14 0.57 17.06 22.75
CA LEU A 14 1.44 17.85 21.87
C LEU A 14 2.34 16.97 20.99
N VAL A 15 2.91 15.89 21.55
CA VAL A 15 3.72 14.95 20.77
C VAL A 15 2.86 14.24 19.72
N LEU A 16 1.63 13.85 20.07
CA LEU A 16 0.71 13.24 19.12
C LEU A 16 0.42 14.18 17.95
N GLU A 17 0.11 15.46 18.24
CA GLU A 17 -0.13 16.48 17.22
C GLU A 17 1.10 16.67 16.30
N ILE A 18 2.31 16.69 16.84
CA ILE A 18 3.55 16.76 16.04
C ILE A 18 3.68 15.52 15.14
N LEU A 19 3.41 14.33 15.67
CA LEU A 19 3.52 13.08 14.92
C LEU A 19 2.46 12.99 13.81
N GLU A 20 1.27 13.54 13.99
CA GLU A 20 0.24 13.61 12.93
C GLU A 20 0.68 14.44 11.71
N HIS A 21 1.66 15.33 11.88
CA HIS A 21 2.24 16.14 10.81
C HIS A 21 3.52 15.56 10.21
N CYS A 22 4.02 14.45 10.76
CA CYS A 22 5.24 13.80 10.31
C CYS A 22 4.95 12.91 9.08
N ASP A 23 5.89 12.90 8.13
CA ASP A 23 5.90 11.89 7.08
C ASP A 23 6.11 10.48 7.68
N ILE A 24 5.82 9.45 6.89
CA ILE A 24 5.92 8.07 7.34
C ILE A 24 7.34 7.67 7.78
N ALA A 25 8.39 8.22 7.16
CA ALA A 25 9.77 7.91 7.53
C ALA A 25 10.10 8.49 8.92
N SER A 26 9.65 9.71 9.19
CA SER A 26 9.76 10.40 10.48
C SER A 26 8.97 9.66 11.57
N LEU A 27 7.74 9.20 11.27
CA LEU A 27 6.95 8.35 12.17
C LEU A 27 7.67 7.04 12.52
N VAL A 28 8.23 6.36 11.52
CA VAL A 28 9.01 5.13 11.74
C VAL A 28 10.24 5.42 12.60
N ALA A 29 10.99 6.48 12.30
CA ALA A 29 12.15 6.88 13.08
C ALA A 29 11.78 7.18 14.55
N ALA A 30 10.71 7.92 14.79
CA ALA A 30 10.20 8.20 16.14
C ALA A 30 9.85 6.89 16.89
N SER A 31 9.24 5.92 16.20
CA SER A 31 8.85 4.63 16.80
C SER A 31 10.04 3.77 17.28
N HIS A 32 11.23 4.03 16.75
CA HIS A 32 12.47 3.37 17.17
C HIS A 32 13.12 4.04 18.39
N GLY A 33 12.75 5.27 18.73
CA GLY A 33 13.34 6.01 19.84
C GLY A 33 13.00 5.43 21.22
N ASN A 34 11.72 5.16 21.48
CA ASN A 34 11.26 4.55 22.74
C ASN A 34 9.87 3.89 22.61
N GLN A 35 9.44 3.18 23.65
CA GLN A 35 8.15 2.48 23.68
C GLN A 35 6.94 3.42 23.58
N GLN A 36 7.01 4.61 24.19
CA GLN A 36 5.92 5.58 24.16
C GLN A 36 5.72 6.15 22.75
N PHE A 37 6.79 6.60 22.09
CA PHE A 37 6.73 7.05 20.70
C PHE A 37 6.31 5.94 19.75
N ARG A 38 6.68 4.68 20.02
CA ARG A 38 6.15 3.54 19.27
C ARG A 38 4.62 3.45 19.40
N ARG A 39 4.08 3.56 20.61
CA ARG A 39 2.63 3.56 20.83
C ARG A 39 1.94 4.72 20.12
N LEU A 40 2.48 5.92 20.21
CA LEU A 40 1.93 7.11 19.56
C LEU A 40 1.98 6.99 18.03
N ALA A 41 3.10 6.59 17.44
CA ALA A 41 3.22 6.38 16.00
C ALA A 41 2.23 5.33 15.47
N ARG A 42 2.02 4.23 16.22
CA ARG A 42 0.98 3.24 15.92
C ARG A 42 -0.42 3.83 15.96
N SER A 43 -0.69 4.67 16.97
CA SER A 43 -1.98 5.36 17.12
C SER A 43 -2.24 6.29 15.93
N VAL A 44 -1.25 7.12 15.55
CA VAL A 44 -1.35 8.01 14.38
C VAL A 44 -1.68 7.23 13.13
N LEU A 45 -0.89 6.19 12.81
CA LEU A 45 -1.13 5.41 11.60
C LEU A 45 -2.50 4.71 11.61
N SER A 46 -2.91 4.16 12.76
CA SER A 46 -4.24 3.54 12.90
C SER A 46 -5.36 4.55 12.69
N THR A 47 -5.23 5.78 13.19
CA THR A 47 -6.20 6.86 12.98
C THR A 47 -6.26 7.25 11.51
N CYS A 48 -5.12 7.45 10.86
CA CYS A 48 -5.03 7.76 9.42
C CYS A 48 -5.66 6.65 8.56
N LEU A 49 -5.39 5.38 8.88
CA LEU A 49 -5.94 4.23 8.17
C LEU A 49 -7.46 4.16 8.31
N VAL A 50 -7.97 4.27 9.55
CA VAL A 50 -9.41 4.28 9.80
C VAL A 50 -10.07 5.41 9.02
N HIS A 51 -9.53 6.62 9.09
CA HIS A 51 -10.04 7.78 8.34
C HIS A 51 -10.07 7.53 6.84
N ALA A 52 -9.02 6.93 6.26
CA ALA A 52 -8.97 6.58 4.84
C ALA A 52 -9.97 5.49 4.43
N LEU A 53 -10.36 4.60 5.38
CA LEU A 53 -11.30 3.50 5.13
C LEU A 53 -12.76 3.90 5.30
N LYS A 54 -13.10 4.85 6.19
CA LYS A 54 -14.50 5.23 6.49
C LYS A 54 -15.38 5.50 5.28
N PRO A 55 -14.90 6.13 4.19
CA PRO A 55 -15.72 6.35 3.00
C PRO A 55 -16.15 5.08 2.26
N SER A 56 -15.46 3.96 2.50
CA SER A 56 -15.73 2.66 1.86
C SER A 56 -16.30 1.63 2.85
N ILE A 57 -15.80 1.61 4.09
CA ILE A 57 -16.19 0.66 5.14
C ILE A 57 -16.78 1.44 6.32
N PRO A 58 -18.07 1.24 6.64
CA PRO A 58 -18.69 1.87 7.80
C PRO A 58 -17.98 1.55 9.11
N ASP A 59 -17.98 2.50 10.05
CA ASP A 59 -17.30 2.37 11.34
C ASP A 59 -17.68 1.11 12.13
N PHE A 60 -18.95 0.72 12.08
CA PHE A 60 -19.46 -0.47 12.78
C PHE A 60 -18.98 -1.80 12.17
N LEU A 61 -18.46 -1.78 10.93
CA LEU A 61 -17.92 -2.95 10.24
C LEU A 61 -16.41 -3.07 10.33
N LEU A 62 -15.68 -2.02 10.73
CA LEU A 62 -14.22 -2.02 10.74
C LEU A 62 -13.62 -3.18 11.53
N LEU A 63 -14.20 -3.54 12.68
CA LEU A 63 -13.70 -4.68 13.47
C LEU A 63 -13.80 -6.00 12.70
N GLN A 64 -14.95 -6.29 12.10
CA GLN A 64 -15.16 -7.52 11.32
C GLN A 64 -14.31 -7.51 10.04
N PHE A 65 -14.19 -6.35 9.40
CA PHE A 65 -13.35 -6.14 8.23
C PHE A 65 -11.88 -6.46 8.52
N PHE A 66 -11.30 -5.93 9.60
CA PHE A 66 -9.92 -6.23 9.98
C PHE A 66 -9.73 -7.67 10.48
N THR A 67 -10.76 -8.26 11.09
CA THR A 67 -10.76 -9.68 11.47
C THR A 67 -10.71 -10.57 10.22
N LEU A 68 -11.49 -10.23 9.19
CA LEU A 68 -11.49 -10.95 7.92
C LEU A 68 -10.17 -10.76 7.16
N LEU A 69 -9.68 -9.52 7.10
CA LEU A 69 -8.37 -9.19 6.51
C LEU A 69 -7.26 -10.03 7.14
N ASP A 70 -7.33 -10.24 8.45
CA ASP A 70 -6.40 -11.10 9.15
C ASP A 70 -6.58 -12.58 8.84
N HIS A 71 -7.81 -13.07 8.97
CA HIS A 71 -8.14 -14.47 8.79
C HIS A 71 -7.78 -14.99 7.39
N THR A 72 -7.92 -14.12 6.39
CA THR A 72 -7.64 -14.41 4.99
C THR A 72 -6.23 -14.05 4.56
N GLU A 73 -5.37 -13.55 5.45
CA GLU A 73 -4.04 -13.03 5.10
C GLU A 73 -4.05 -12.02 3.93
N SER A 74 -5.16 -11.29 3.81
CA SER A 74 -5.38 -10.33 2.74
C SER A 74 -4.69 -9.00 3.05
N ALA A 75 -4.54 -8.17 2.03
CA ALA A 75 -3.91 -6.88 2.13
C ALA A 75 -4.73 -5.77 1.48
N ILE A 76 -4.71 -4.60 2.08
CA ILE A 76 -5.22 -3.35 1.50
C ILE A 76 -4.08 -2.71 0.71
N VAL A 77 -4.39 -2.21 -0.50
CA VAL A 77 -3.39 -1.68 -1.44
C VAL A 77 -3.86 -0.42 -2.16
N GLY A 78 -2.96 0.20 -2.92
CA GLY A 78 -3.27 1.31 -3.81
C GLY A 78 -3.50 2.63 -3.08
N SER A 79 -4.44 3.44 -3.59
CA SER A 79 -4.58 4.84 -3.15
C SER A 79 -4.99 4.99 -1.68
N THR A 80 -5.74 4.04 -1.10
CA THR A 80 -6.07 4.08 0.33
C THR A 80 -4.82 4.08 1.20
N ILE A 81 -3.83 3.24 0.87
CA ILE A 81 -2.59 3.16 1.64
C ILE A 81 -1.76 4.41 1.45
N LEU A 82 -1.69 4.91 0.21
CA LEU A 82 -1.00 6.16 -0.08
C LEU A 82 -1.61 7.31 0.74
N LYS A 83 -2.93 7.42 0.85
CA LYS A 83 -3.60 8.41 1.71
C LYS A 83 -3.23 8.22 3.19
N THR A 84 -3.12 6.98 3.65
CA THR A 84 -2.72 6.67 5.03
C THR A 84 -1.29 7.10 5.36
N VAL A 85 -0.35 7.01 4.40
CA VAL A 85 1.08 7.32 4.64
C VAL A 85 1.49 8.72 4.19
N THR A 86 0.59 9.47 3.56
CA THR A 86 0.82 10.86 3.11
C THR A 86 0.07 11.83 4.04
N PRO A 87 0.72 12.43 5.03
CA PRO A 87 0.07 13.35 5.97
C PRO A 87 -0.52 14.57 5.22
N HIS A 88 -1.65 15.07 5.73
CA HIS A 88 -2.37 16.26 5.21
C HIS A 88 -2.74 16.25 3.72
N CYS A 89 -2.84 15.06 3.10
CA CYS A 89 -3.32 15.02 1.73
C CYS A 89 -4.78 15.48 1.65
N THR A 90 -5.09 16.35 0.68
CA THR A 90 -6.44 16.91 0.49
C THR A 90 -7.26 16.15 -0.54
N TRP A 91 -6.66 15.19 -1.23
CA TRP A 91 -7.32 14.39 -2.26
C TRP A 91 -8.12 13.23 -1.65
N GLU A 92 -9.14 12.78 -2.38
CA GLU A 92 -9.99 11.66 -1.98
C GLU A 92 -9.63 10.37 -2.72
N THR A 93 -9.70 9.24 -2.03
CA THR A 93 -9.47 7.92 -2.64
C THR A 93 -10.60 7.62 -3.61
N GLY A 94 -10.30 7.14 -4.82
CA GLY A 94 -11.36 6.76 -5.77
C GLY A 94 -12.02 5.42 -5.39
N ASN A 95 -11.23 4.54 -4.80
CA ASN A 95 -11.62 3.17 -4.46
C ASN A 95 -10.80 2.64 -3.28
N LEU A 96 -11.33 1.61 -2.63
CA LEU A 96 -10.60 0.70 -1.75
C LEU A 96 -10.19 -0.52 -2.55
N ASN A 97 -8.91 -0.89 -2.54
CA ASN A 97 -8.42 -2.08 -3.22
C ASN A 97 -7.90 -3.07 -2.18
N ILE A 98 -8.33 -4.33 -2.31
CA ILE A 98 -7.96 -5.44 -1.44
C ILE A 98 -7.39 -6.53 -2.33
N VAL A 99 -6.26 -7.07 -1.95
CA VAL A 99 -5.67 -8.25 -2.57
C VAL A 99 -5.79 -9.40 -1.58
N ALA A 100 -6.45 -10.46 -2.01
CA ALA A 100 -6.62 -11.69 -1.25
C ALA A 100 -5.72 -12.79 -1.84
N PRO A 101 -5.18 -13.71 -1.03
CA PRO A 101 -4.50 -14.90 -1.54
C PRO A 101 -5.50 -15.85 -2.22
N LEU A 102 -4.96 -16.83 -2.95
CA LEU A 102 -5.78 -17.85 -3.62
C LEU A 102 -6.74 -18.54 -2.63
N TYR A 103 -7.99 -18.75 -3.06
CA TYR A 103 -9.11 -19.34 -2.31
C TYR A 103 -9.73 -18.47 -1.21
N ALA A 104 -9.27 -17.23 -0.99
CA ALA A 104 -9.85 -16.34 0.02
C ALA A 104 -10.99 -15.45 -0.49
N PHE A 105 -11.23 -15.39 -1.81
CA PHE A 105 -12.21 -14.48 -2.40
C PHE A 105 -13.65 -14.72 -1.95
N SER A 106 -14.08 -15.99 -1.85
CA SER A 106 -15.46 -16.32 -1.46
C SER A 106 -15.81 -15.81 -0.07
N LEU A 107 -14.82 -15.75 0.85
CA LEU A 107 -15.02 -15.19 2.19
C LEU A 107 -15.25 -13.68 2.16
N TRP A 108 -14.59 -12.97 1.23
CA TRP A 108 -14.84 -11.55 0.99
C TRP A 108 -16.21 -11.31 0.36
N GLU A 109 -16.60 -12.13 -0.63
CA GLU A 109 -17.92 -12.09 -1.24
C GLU A 109 -19.04 -12.32 -0.20
N ASP A 110 -18.89 -13.34 0.65
CA ASP A 110 -19.83 -13.62 1.75
C ASP A 110 -19.92 -12.44 2.73
N PHE A 111 -18.78 -11.86 3.10
CA PHE A 111 -18.74 -10.69 3.99
C PHE A 111 -19.51 -9.49 3.41
N PHE A 112 -19.26 -9.15 2.15
CA PHE A 112 -19.94 -8.03 1.51
C PHE A 112 -21.43 -8.31 1.31
N THR A 113 -21.79 -9.52 0.92
CA THR A 113 -23.20 -9.95 0.75
C THR A 113 -23.96 -9.90 2.08
N MET A 114 -23.38 -10.45 3.15
CA MET A 114 -23.96 -10.45 4.50
C MET A 114 -24.22 -9.03 5.01
N HIS A 115 -23.34 -8.09 4.70
CA HIS A 115 -23.43 -6.69 5.09
C HIS A 115 -24.15 -5.80 4.07
N ARG A 116 -24.85 -6.41 3.09
CA ARG A 116 -25.70 -5.74 2.10
C ARG A 116 -24.94 -4.76 1.18
N PHE A 117 -23.66 -5.00 0.95
CA PHE A 117 -22.97 -4.32 -0.13
C PHE A 117 -23.50 -4.85 -1.47
N ILE A 118 -23.51 -3.97 -2.46
CA ILE A 118 -24.09 -4.25 -3.78
C ILE A 118 -22.96 -4.66 -4.70
N ALA A 119 -23.02 -5.91 -5.15
CA ALA A 119 -22.10 -6.41 -6.17
C ALA A 119 -22.37 -5.70 -7.50
N SER A 120 -21.31 -5.27 -8.19
CA SER A 120 -21.40 -4.75 -9.54
C SER A 120 -20.68 -5.68 -10.50
N ILE A 121 -21.35 -5.98 -11.60
CA ILE A 121 -20.70 -6.56 -12.77
C ILE A 121 -19.97 -5.41 -13.44
N ASP A 122 -18.65 -5.46 -13.43
CA ASP A 122 -17.82 -4.48 -14.13
C ASP A 122 -16.96 -5.23 -15.14
N ASP A 123 -17.30 -5.07 -16.41
CA ASP A 123 -16.60 -5.74 -17.51
C ASP A 123 -15.20 -5.14 -17.76
N THR A 124 -14.85 -4.01 -17.11
CA THR A 124 -13.52 -3.39 -17.25
C THR A 124 -12.39 -4.18 -16.56
N PHE A 125 -12.75 -5.23 -15.83
CA PHE A 125 -11.80 -6.15 -15.18
C PHE A 125 -10.98 -6.98 -16.17
N GLY A 126 -11.31 -6.97 -17.46
CA GLY A 126 -10.46 -7.55 -18.52
C GLY A 126 -9.04 -6.94 -18.57
N HIS A 127 -8.80 -5.80 -17.90
CA HIS A 127 -7.47 -5.19 -17.76
C HIS A 127 -6.77 -5.47 -16.43
N LEU A 128 -7.42 -6.13 -15.46
CA LEU A 128 -6.78 -6.61 -14.23
C LEU A 128 -5.95 -7.87 -14.56
N GLN A 129 -4.81 -7.56 -15.18
CA GLN A 129 -3.50 -8.16 -15.09
C GLN A 129 -3.44 -9.67 -14.77
N ASN A 130 -2.80 -10.39 -15.68
CA ASN A 130 -1.79 -11.43 -15.40
C ASN A 130 -1.47 -11.53 -13.90
N ASN A 131 -1.69 -12.70 -13.29
CA ASN A 131 -1.57 -12.99 -11.84
C ASN A 131 -2.81 -12.79 -10.96
N THR A 132 -3.95 -12.47 -11.56
CA THR A 132 -5.25 -12.45 -10.87
C THR A 132 -6.01 -13.73 -11.23
N HIS A 133 -6.52 -14.45 -10.22
CA HIS A 133 -7.41 -15.59 -10.45
C HIS A 133 -8.85 -15.11 -10.71
N GLN A 134 -9.35 -14.20 -9.86
CA GLN A 134 -10.67 -13.58 -10.00
C GLN A 134 -10.71 -12.23 -9.31
N ALA A 135 -11.76 -11.46 -9.56
CA ALA A 135 -11.95 -10.18 -8.92
C ALA A 135 -13.43 -9.80 -8.85
N GLY A 136 -13.76 -8.92 -7.91
CA GLY A 136 -15.13 -8.47 -7.66
C GLY A 136 -15.18 -7.01 -7.26
N VAL A 137 -16.37 -6.44 -7.43
CA VAL A 137 -16.67 -5.05 -7.10
C VAL A 137 -17.87 -4.96 -6.21
N TRP A 138 -17.73 -4.15 -5.16
CA TRP A 138 -18.81 -3.85 -4.23
C TRP A 138 -18.95 -2.36 -3.95
N TYR A 139 -20.17 -1.96 -3.61
CA TYR A 139 -20.53 -0.62 -3.15
C TYR A 139 -21.34 -0.72 -1.86
N HIS A 140 -21.13 0.20 -0.92
CA HIS A 140 -21.88 0.18 0.35
C HIS A 140 -23.33 0.65 0.20
N ASP A 141 -23.63 1.50 -0.78
CA ASP A 141 -24.96 2.06 -1.03
C ASP A 141 -25.13 2.37 -2.52
N GLU A 142 -26.37 2.28 -3.03
CA GLU A 142 -26.77 2.55 -4.42
C GLU A 142 -26.50 3.99 -4.85
N SER A 143 -26.36 4.91 -3.89
CA SER A 143 -25.97 6.27 -4.21
C SER A 143 -24.61 6.25 -4.92
N LYS A 144 -24.56 6.85 -6.11
CA LYS A 144 -23.35 7.02 -6.94
C LYS A 144 -22.19 7.78 -6.24
N HIS A 145 -22.38 8.13 -4.98
CA HIS A 145 -21.41 8.79 -4.11
C HIS A 145 -20.61 7.80 -3.25
N THR A 146 -20.96 6.52 -3.21
CA THR A 146 -20.18 5.52 -2.48
C THR A 146 -18.89 5.15 -3.19
N LYS A 147 -17.82 4.95 -2.40
CA LYS A 147 -16.54 4.51 -2.92
C LYS A 147 -16.62 3.04 -3.35
N LYS A 148 -16.04 2.75 -4.51
CA LYS A 148 -15.90 1.39 -5.04
C LYS A 148 -14.95 0.58 -4.17
N ILE A 149 -15.33 -0.63 -3.81
CA ILE A 149 -14.43 -1.62 -3.19
C ILE A 149 -14.11 -2.65 -4.25
N ILE A 150 -12.82 -2.92 -4.44
CA ILE A 150 -12.30 -3.90 -5.38
C ILE A 150 -11.57 -4.97 -4.58
N VAL A 151 -11.99 -6.22 -4.71
CA VAL A 151 -11.21 -7.37 -4.22
C VAL A 151 -10.64 -8.09 -5.43
N VAL A 152 -9.34 -8.34 -5.38
CA VAL A 152 -8.60 -9.10 -6.37
C VAL A 152 -8.04 -10.33 -5.67
N GLU A 153 -8.35 -11.51 -6.19
CA GLU A 153 -7.73 -12.76 -5.74
C GLU A 153 -6.45 -13.02 -6.53
N SER A 154 -5.35 -13.20 -5.81
CA SER A 154 -4.08 -13.62 -6.38
C SER A 154 -4.20 -14.99 -7.03
N ALA A 155 -3.45 -15.20 -8.10
CA ALA A 155 -3.25 -16.52 -8.70
C ALA A 155 -2.30 -17.42 -7.88
N ASP A 156 -1.81 -16.93 -6.75
CA ASP A 156 -0.89 -17.61 -5.83
C ASP A 156 -1.39 -17.48 -4.39
N ASP A 157 -0.89 -18.33 -3.49
CA ASP A 157 -1.20 -18.28 -2.06
C ASP A 157 -0.66 -17.00 -1.39
N SER A 158 0.10 -16.16 -2.10
CA SER A 158 0.57 -14.85 -1.66
C SER A 158 -0.16 -13.68 -2.31
N VAL A 159 -0.42 -12.61 -1.53
CA VAL A 159 -0.93 -11.33 -2.02
C VAL A 159 0.07 -10.53 -2.86
N PHE A 160 1.37 -10.88 -2.81
CA PHE A 160 2.40 -10.06 -3.46
C PHE A 160 2.32 -10.10 -4.98
N LEU A 161 1.82 -11.17 -5.57
CA LEU A 161 1.90 -11.38 -7.01
C LEU A 161 1.13 -10.28 -7.81
N PRO A 162 -0.14 -9.95 -7.50
CA PRO A 162 -0.81 -8.77 -8.05
C PRO A 162 -0.12 -7.44 -7.70
N ILE A 163 0.41 -7.32 -6.48
CA ILE A 163 0.99 -6.07 -5.98
C ILE A 163 2.27 -5.72 -6.74
N LEU A 164 3.17 -6.68 -6.92
CA LEU A 164 4.41 -6.54 -7.67
C LEU A 164 4.16 -6.28 -9.16
N SER A 165 2.98 -6.66 -9.67
CA SER A 165 2.54 -6.40 -11.03
C SER A 165 1.93 -4.99 -11.22
N SER A 166 1.78 -4.23 -10.13
CA SER A 166 1.20 -2.89 -10.17
C SER A 166 1.98 -1.97 -11.12
N PRO A 167 1.29 -1.16 -11.95
CA PRO A 167 1.93 -0.30 -12.94
C PRO A 167 2.68 0.88 -12.33
N LEU A 168 2.56 1.15 -11.03
CA LEU A 168 3.15 2.32 -10.38
C LEU A 168 3.80 1.93 -9.06
N SER A 169 5.02 2.42 -8.81
CA SER A 169 5.72 2.21 -7.54
C SER A 169 4.94 2.75 -6.33
N SER A 170 4.16 3.82 -6.50
CA SER A 170 3.31 4.37 -5.42
C SER A 170 2.14 3.44 -5.03
N GLN A 171 1.79 2.47 -5.88
CA GLN A 171 0.76 1.47 -5.61
C GLN A 171 1.32 0.22 -4.90
N MET A 172 2.65 0.12 -4.76
CA MET A 172 3.34 -1.00 -4.13
C MET A 172 3.51 -0.79 -2.61
N ASN A 173 2.49 -0.19 -2.00
CA ASN A 173 2.34 -0.03 -0.56
C ASN A 173 1.19 -0.94 -0.10
N ILE A 174 1.40 -1.62 1.01
CA ILE A 174 0.57 -2.74 1.46
C ILE A 174 0.28 -2.55 2.93
N ILE A 175 -0.99 -2.64 3.34
CA ILE A 175 -1.34 -2.79 4.75
C ILE A 175 -2.09 -4.10 4.96
N THR A 176 -1.55 -4.94 5.83
CA THR A 176 -2.22 -6.13 6.34
C THR A 176 -2.97 -5.81 7.63
N SER A 177 -3.50 -6.82 8.31
CA SER A 177 -4.16 -6.67 9.61
C SER A 177 -3.29 -6.05 10.70
N SER A 178 -1.96 -6.05 10.58
CA SER A 178 -1.04 -5.50 11.60
C SER A 178 0.22 -4.83 11.09
N HIS A 179 0.56 -4.96 9.81
CA HIS A 179 1.81 -4.42 9.24
C HIS A 179 1.55 -3.52 8.05
N LEU A 180 2.39 -2.50 7.90
CA LEU A 180 2.55 -1.70 6.69
C LEU A 180 3.86 -2.14 6.01
N TYR A 181 3.80 -2.45 4.73
CA TYR A 181 4.94 -2.71 3.88
C TYR A 181 5.01 -1.65 2.79
N CYS A 182 6.19 -1.09 2.59
CA CYS A 182 6.49 -0.15 1.53
C CYS A 182 7.64 -0.73 0.71
N LEU A 183 7.37 -1.17 -0.51
CA LEU A 183 8.40 -1.80 -1.36
C LEU A 183 9.43 -0.80 -1.88
N TYR A 184 9.06 0.49 -1.94
CA TYR A 184 9.93 1.60 -2.35
C TYR A 184 9.85 2.75 -1.34
N PRO A 185 10.44 2.60 -0.14
CA PRO A 185 10.30 3.55 0.96
C PRO A 185 10.84 4.94 0.63
N THR A 186 12.00 5.02 -0.04
CA THR A 186 12.57 6.32 -0.41
C THR A 186 11.73 7.03 -1.49
N LEU A 187 11.21 6.30 -2.49
CA LEU A 187 10.34 6.91 -3.49
C LEU A 187 9.01 7.39 -2.89
N THR A 188 8.45 6.61 -1.97
CA THR A 188 7.20 6.98 -1.28
C THR A 188 7.41 8.21 -0.39
N ALA A 189 8.49 8.24 0.39
CA ALA A 189 8.84 9.39 1.24
C ALA A 189 9.08 10.67 0.42
N ASP A 190 9.70 10.54 -0.76
CA ASP A 190 9.97 11.66 -1.65
C ASP A 190 8.75 12.05 -2.51
N GLY A 191 7.60 11.40 -2.36
CA GLY A 191 6.39 11.68 -3.15
C GLY A 191 6.55 11.36 -4.64
N ILE A 192 7.31 10.33 -4.98
CA ILE A 192 7.64 9.96 -6.36
C ILE A 192 6.96 8.65 -6.75
N SER A 193 6.31 8.67 -7.91
CA SER A 193 5.74 7.49 -8.55
C SER A 193 6.45 7.20 -9.87
N VAL A 194 6.95 5.98 -9.99
CA VAL A 194 7.64 5.51 -11.19
C VAL A 194 6.79 4.43 -11.83
N ASN A 195 6.56 4.58 -13.12
CA ASN A 195 5.86 3.59 -13.91
C ASN A 195 6.68 2.30 -13.97
N SER A 196 6.02 1.18 -13.68
CA SER A 196 6.61 -0.13 -13.83
C SER A 196 6.36 -0.67 -15.24
N PHE A 197 7.32 -1.40 -15.77
CA PHE A 197 7.09 -2.23 -16.94
C PHE A 197 6.37 -3.46 -16.40
N SER A 198 5.04 -3.52 -16.58
CA SER A 198 4.22 -4.61 -16.05
C SER A 198 4.80 -5.95 -16.44
N GLY A 199 5.47 -6.59 -15.49
CA GLY A 199 5.99 -7.92 -15.64
C GLY A 199 5.29 -8.80 -14.63
N LEU A 200 4.75 -9.93 -15.09
CA LEU A 200 4.70 -11.09 -14.21
C LEU A 200 6.10 -11.19 -13.55
N PRO A 201 6.26 -11.59 -12.29
CA PRO A 201 7.58 -11.81 -11.70
C PRO A 201 8.44 -12.83 -12.49
N HIS A 202 7.87 -13.45 -13.53
CA HIS A 202 8.52 -14.36 -14.46
C HIS A 202 8.42 -13.95 -15.96
N SER A 203 7.77 -12.83 -16.30
CA SER A 203 7.64 -12.34 -17.69
C SER A 203 8.17 -10.93 -17.82
N PHE A 204 9.33 -10.83 -18.45
CA PHE A 204 10.02 -9.57 -18.68
C PHE A 204 9.46 -8.86 -19.90
N ASN A 205 8.29 -8.22 -19.75
CA ASN A 205 7.82 -7.30 -20.78
C ASN A 205 8.80 -6.14 -20.91
N THR A 206 9.21 -5.85 -22.13
CA THR A 206 10.15 -4.77 -22.46
C THR A 206 9.46 -3.42 -22.68
N VAL A 207 8.13 -3.39 -22.68
CA VAL A 207 7.34 -2.18 -22.95
C VAL A 207 6.71 -1.68 -21.65
N PRO A 208 6.92 -0.41 -21.25
CA PRO A 208 6.26 0.18 -20.09
C PRO A 208 4.73 0.13 -20.26
N VAL A 209 3.99 0.03 -19.15
CA VAL A 209 2.54 0.24 -19.21
C VAL A 209 2.28 1.68 -19.64
N VAL A 210 1.64 1.88 -20.79
CA VAL A 210 1.20 3.22 -21.17
C VAL A 210 0.01 3.58 -20.29
N LEU A 211 0.22 4.51 -19.36
CA LEU A 211 -0.86 5.04 -18.53
C LEU A 211 -1.75 5.94 -19.37
N SER A 212 -3.07 5.82 -19.19
CA SER A 212 -4.02 6.76 -19.78
C SER A 212 -3.87 8.15 -19.15
N ASP A 213 -4.25 9.20 -19.89
CA ASP A 213 -4.19 10.59 -19.40
C ASP A 213 -4.95 10.77 -18.09
N THR A 214 -6.11 10.12 -17.95
CA THR A 214 -6.90 10.13 -16.71
C THR A 214 -6.11 9.55 -15.52
N ARG A 215 -5.36 8.46 -15.72
CA ARG A 215 -4.53 7.88 -14.64
C ARG A 215 -3.36 8.78 -14.28
N LEU A 216 -2.73 9.41 -15.27
CA LEU A 216 -1.66 10.40 -15.03
C LEU A 216 -2.18 11.61 -14.26
N GLU A 217 -3.38 12.08 -14.58
CA GLU A 217 -4.04 13.17 -13.85
C GLU A 217 -4.33 12.80 -12.40
N VAL A 218 -4.79 11.57 -12.14
CA VAL A 218 -4.96 11.06 -10.76
C VAL A 218 -3.64 11.08 -9.99
N VAL A 219 -2.54 10.61 -10.59
CA VAL A 219 -1.21 10.62 -9.94
C VAL A 219 -0.78 12.06 -9.60
N LYS A 220 -0.98 13.01 -10.52
CA LYS A 220 -0.67 14.42 -10.28
C LYS A 220 -1.55 15.03 -9.18
N ASN A 221 -2.85 14.73 -9.19
CA ASN A 221 -3.79 15.20 -8.16
C ASN A 221 -3.48 14.62 -6.77
N GLN A 222 -2.77 13.49 -6.70
CA GLN A 222 -2.24 12.94 -5.46
C GLN A 222 -0.99 13.66 -4.94
N GLY A 223 -0.51 14.69 -5.65
CA GLY A 223 0.71 15.42 -5.32
C GLY A 223 1.99 14.68 -5.66
N LEU A 224 1.91 13.61 -6.47
CA LEU A 224 3.07 12.78 -6.79
C LEU A 224 3.81 13.29 -8.03
N GLN A 225 5.14 13.28 -7.96
CA GLN A 225 5.97 13.45 -9.14
C GLN A 225 6.04 12.13 -9.92
N PHE A 226 5.65 12.17 -11.20
CA PHE A 226 5.59 10.98 -12.04
C PHE A 226 6.81 10.85 -12.97
N TYR A 227 7.34 9.63 -13.11
CA TYR A 227 8.36 9.26 -14.09
C TYR A 227 7.97 8.01 -14.87
N ALA A 228 8.13 8.05 -16.20
CA ALA A 228 7.62 7.02 -17.10
C ALA A 228 8.43 5.70 -17.12
N ASN A 229 9.70 5.71 -16.71
CA ASN A 229 10.65 4.60 -16.92
C ASN A 229 11.92 4.71 -16.04
N GLY A 230 11.82 5.29 -14.84
CA GLY A 230 12.97 5.53 -13.96
C GLY A 230 13.98 6.56 -14.47
N GLU A 231 13.66 7.27 -15.56
CA GLU A 231 14.44 8.38 -16.09
C GLU A 231 14.35 9.58 -15.15
N ARG A 232 15.51 10.04 -14.66
CA ARG A 232 15.63 11.29 -13.90
C ARG A 232 16.41 12.26 -14.77
N PRO A 233 15.83 13.41 -15.17
CA PRO A 233 16.52 14.35 -16.05
C PRO A 233 17.71 15.02 -15.37
N ASP A 234 17.72 15.07 -14.04
CA ASP A 234 18.62 15.87 -13.21
C ASP A 234 19.71 15.06 -12.49
N LYS A 235 19.60 13.72 -12.44
CA LYS A 235 20.52 12.87 -11.66
C LYS A 235 20.63 11.44 -12.17
N ALA A 236 21.67 10.74 -11.71
CA ALA A 236 21.78 9.30 -11.84
C ALA A 236 20.58 8.58 -11.18
N CYS A 237 20.12 7.49 -11.79
CA CYS A 237 19.02 6.69 -11.24
C CYS A 237 19.40 6.05 -9.89
N GLY A 238 18.49 6.12 -8.92
CA GLY A 238 18.63 5.50 -7.60
C GLY A 238 17.97 4.13 -7.52
N VAL A 239 17.13 3.95 -6.48
CA VAL A 239 16.34 2.73 -6.23
C VAL A 239 15.28 2.48 -7.31
N GLU A 240 14.90 3.51 -8.06
CA GLU A 240 13.97 3.44 -9.18
C GLU A 240 14.57 2.82 -10.44
N CYS A 241 15.88 2.55 -10.45
CA CYS A 241 16.55 2.01 -11.62
C CYS A 241 15.96 0.64 -11.99
N PRO A 242 15.42 0.46 -13.21
CA PRO A 242 14.85 -0.81 -13.65
C PRO A 242 15.85 -1.99 -13.59
N LYS A 243 17.15 -1.72 -13.73
CA LYS A 243 18.20 -2.76 -13.59
C LYS A 243 18.43 -3.25 -12.16
N ILE A 244 17.77 -2.68 -11.15
CA ILE A 244 17.82 -3.20 -9.78
C ILE A 244 16.73 -4.24 -9.61
N GLU A 245 17.15 -5.48 -9.41
CA GLU A 245 16.28 -6.56 -8.96
C GLU A 245 16.23 -6.59 -7.44
N TRP A 246 15.00 -6.66 -6.93
CA TRP A 246 14.69 -6.76 -5.52
C TRP A 246 14.24 -8.17 -5.21
N ALA A 247 14.46 -8.61 -3.98
CA ALA A 247 14.02 -9.91 -3.50
C ALA A 247 13.26 -9.72 -2.18
N LEU A 248 12.09 -10.36 -2.07
CA LEU A 248 11.27 -10.21 -0.85
C LEU A 248 11.92 -10.98 0.31
N LYS A 249 12.71 -12.01 -0.02
CA LYS A 249 13.47 -12.80 0.94
C LYS A 249 14.35 -11.90 1.81
N GLY A 250 14.01 -11.87 3.11
CA GLY A 250 14.74 -11.10 4.12
C GLY A 250 14.50 -9.59 4.08
N TYR A 251 13.50 -9.13 3.33
CA TYR A 251 12.99 -7.75 3.33
C TYR A 251 14.05 -6.65 3.16
N ARG A 252 15.11 -6.93 2.40
CA ARG A 252 16.16 -5.95 2.19
C ARG A 252 15.60 -4.76 1.42
N ASN A 253 15.67 -3.58 2.05
CA ASN A 253 15.18 -2.31 1.53
C ASN A 253 13.66 -2.21 1.37
N VAL A 254 12.90 -3.14 1.95
CA VAL A 254 11.46 -2.98 2.13
C VAL A 254 11.25 -2.26 3.45
N GLY A 255 10.50 -1.17 3.44
CA GLY A 255 10.06 -0.51 4.67
C GLY A 255 8.97 -1.34 5.33
N ILE A 256 9.18 -1.75 6.58
CA ILE A 256 8.18 -2.51 7.35
C ILE A 256 7.89 -1.76 8.65
N PHE A 257 6.61 -1.54 8.92
CA PHE A 257 6.15 -0.92 10.17
C PHE A 257 5.03 -1.75 10.80
N HIS A 258 5.28 -2.27 12.01
CA HIS A 258 4.29 -3.00 12.78
C HIS A 258 3.39 -2.02 13.54
N TRP A 259 2.16 -1.86 13.05
CA TRP A 259 1.20 -0.88 13.58
C TRP A 259 0.29 -1.42 14.67
N GLY A 260 0.31 -2.74 14.93
CA GLY A 260 -0.40 -3.37 16.04
C GLY A 260 -1.86 -3.72 15.77
N GLY A 261 -2.34 -3.49 14.55
CA GLY A 261 -3.69 -3.82 14.11
C GLY A 261 -4.78 -2.92 14.68
N TYR A 262 -6.01 -3.14 14.20
CA TYR A 262 -7.16 -2.31 14.57
C TYR A 262 -7.37 -2.36 16.09
N ARG A 263 -7.46 -1.17 16.72
CA ARG A 263 -7.54 -1.02 18.19
C ARG A 263 -6.42 -1.73 18.95
N LEU A 264 -5.23 -1.86 18.36
CA LEU A 264 -4.06 -2.51 18.95
C LEU A 264 -4.31 -3.97 19.35
N MET A 265 -5.26 -4.66 18.70
CA MET A 265 -5.63 -6.05 19.03
C MET A 265 -4.53 -7.06 18.73
N LYS A 266 -3.47 -6.66 18.01
CA LYS A 266 -2.31 -7.50 17.67
C LYS A 266 -1.04 -6.99 18.30
N GLU A 267 -0.72 -7.52 19.47
CA GLU A 267 0.57 -7.27 20.11
C GLU A 267 1.70 -8.10 19.47
N THR A 268 1.35 -9.22 18.84
CA THR A 268 2.32 -10.12 18.21
C THR A 268 3.00 -9.45 17.04
N THR A 269 4.33 -9.38 17.07
CA THR A 269 5.16 -8.93 15.94
C THR A 269 5.37 -10.02 14.89
N MET A 270 4.58 -11.11 14.96
CA MET A 270 4.66 -12.14 13.94
C MET A 270 4.16 -11.54 12.62
N ASP A 271 5.01 -11.67 11.61
CA ASP A 271 4.74 -11.17 10.29
C ASP A 271 3.59 -12.00 9.68
N PRO A 272 2.44 -11.39 9.34
CA PRO A 272 1.32 -12.10 8.74
C PRO A 272 1.66 -12.63 7.35
N ILE A 273 2.68 -12.07 6.68
CA ILE A 273 3.17 -12.59 5.43
C ILE A 273 4.51 -13.27 5.70
N SER A 274 4.55 -14.60 5.71
CA SER A 274 5.79 -15.31 5.99
C SER A 274 6.83 -15.03 4.91
N ALA A 275 7.86 -14.25 5.25
CA ALA A 275 9.01 -13.93 4.40
C ALA A 275 9.70 -15.17 3.79
N TYR A 276 9.52 -16.34 4.42
CA TYR A 276 10.09 -17.61 3.99
C TYR A 276 9.33 -18.25 2.82
N GLN A 277 8.07 -17.87 2.59
CA GLN A 277 7.24 -18.41 1.52
C GLN A 277 7.35 -17.61 0.22
N CYS A 278 7.86 -16.37 0.28
CA CYS A 278 7.86 -15.45 -0.85
C CYS A 278 9.24 -15.36 -1.52
N SER A 279 9.53 -16.22 -2.50
CA SER A 279 10.72 -16.13 -3.36
C SER A 279 10.53 -15.21 -4.56
N PHE A 280 9.75 -14.14 -4.41
CA PHE A 280 9.51 -13.21 -5.51
C PHE A 280 10.72 -12.31 -5.74
N LEU A 281 11.12 -12.24 -7.00
CA LEU A 281 12.01 -11.22 -7.53
C LEU A 281 11.16 -10.20 -8.28
N TRP A 282 11.46 -8.93 -8.14
CA TRP A 282 10.79 -7.88 -8.91
C TRP A 282 11.74 -6.72 -9.24
N SER A 283 11.38 -5.96 -10.24
CA SER A 283 12.02 -4.69 -10.59
C SER A 283 10.96 -3.76 -11.18
N LEU A 284 11.26 -2.47 -11.27
CA LEU A 284 10.37 -1.54 -11.97
C LEU A 284 10.45 -1.68 -13.49
N GLY A 285 11.34 -2.51 -14.02
CA GLY A 285 11.41 -2.83 -15.44
C GLY A 285 12.73 -3.48 -15.83
N ARG A 286 13.11 -3.43 -17.10
CA ARG A 286 14.32 -4.09 -17.58
C ARG A 286 15.41 -3.14 -18.04
N GLU A 287 15.01 -2.10 -18.76
CA GLU A 287 15.93 -1.15 -19.38
C GLU A 287 15.85 0.19 -18.65
N CYS A 288 17.02 0.77 -18.37
CA CYS A 288 17.10 2.10 -17.80
C CYS A 288 17.40 3.08 -18.91
N CYS A 289 16.45 3.99 -19.18
CA CYS A 289 16.62 5.05 -20.18
C CYS A 289 17.38 6.27 -19.65
N ASN A 290 17.80 6.27 -18.38
CA ASN A 290 18.54 7.38 -17.79
C ASN A 290 19.98 7.42 -18.36
N GLN A 291 20.32 8.50 -19.06
CA GLN A 291 21.67 8.72 -19.62
C GLN A 291 22.80 8.74 -18.58
N PHE A 292 22.47 9.05 -17.32
CA PHE A 292 23.40 9.05 -16.19
C PHE A 292 23.37 7.73 -15.39
N CYS A 293 22.75 6.67 -15.91
CA CYS A 293 22.66 5.39 -15.21
C CYS A 293 24.04 4.77 -14.99
N PRO A 294 24.52 4.57 -13.75
CA PRO A 294 25.82 3.93 -13.52
C PRO A 294 25.83 2.44 -13.93
N ARG A 295 24.64 1.85 -14.12
CA ARG A 295 24.46 0.44 -14.51
C ARG A 295 24.26 0.25 -16.02
N SER A 296 24.22 1.31 -16.83
CA SER A 296 24.08 1.19 -18.29
C SER A 296 25.38 0.74 -18.96
N ILE A 297 26.53 0.97 -18.34
CA ILE A 297 27.87 0.77 -18.90
C ILE A 297 28.32 -0.72 -18.88
N LEU A 298 27.62 -1.60 -18.16
CA LEU A 298 28.06 -2.99 -17.91
C LEU A 298 27.65 -4.04 -18.96
N ASN A 299 27.21 -3.64 -20.16
CA ASN A 299 26.80 -4.58 -21.22
C ASN A 299 27.82 -4.67 -22.38
N VAL A 300 29.13 -4.62 -22.08
CA VAL A 300 30.21 -4.96 -23.03
C VAL A 300 30.82 -6.29 -22.65
#